data_AF-A0A377DZJ6-F1
#
_entry.id   AF-A0A377DZJ6-F1
#
_cell.length_a   1.000
_cell.length_b   1.000
_cell.length_c   1.000
_cell.angle_alpha   90.00
_cell.angle_beta   90.00
_cell.angle_gamma   90.00
#
_symmetry.space_group_name_H-M   'P 1'
#
loop_
_entity.id
_entity.type
_entity.pdbx_description
1 polymer ?
#
loop_
_entity_poly.entity_id
_entity_poly.type
_entity_poly.pdbx_seq_one_letter_code
_entity_poly.pdbx_strand_id
1 'polypeptide(L)'
;MLIDLLRSRLTFSKFILPPESDQLAYAHLAFFTNTAPVDCRQIRIEDAASGVLCHGLIAGEGAETQGDAYFTAFGLRNVDTESSCALRLARLLGCLWQPARQSNSQYHGQGISLAVSGNFKQLLNRSYDSSLWTTIIDPKVTLDFFTSQKDVVLIHYSDQYTSCAGYDAVTVTKQVELFLRLLQTGQSTVDSQQLLAEFNAFNGEWLLKMLRSNEKERKEKHGIIGAYKFVQSMLLQSDICWIPLSVAEMIRVSGNVGLRMKESDLSRHLQGYQKGAISDDVLFVGFKDNNLYLLPLEVKTGARPDYNHAGQQARELKRYLQQDILGPKTLASQLYRALFIRQVLMQVEKLRLYGVLDNDKLSPLLETT
;
A
#
# COMPACT_ATOMS: atom_id res chain seq x y z
N MET A 1 5.10 34.35 -5.48
CA MET A 1 4.57 34.54 -4.11
C MET A 1 4.70 33.30 -3.23
N LEU A 2 4.00 32.17 -3.45
CA LEU A 2 4.17 30.95 -2.61
C LEU A 2 5.58 30.33 -2.75
N ILE A 3 6.11 30.27 -3.98
CA ILE A 3 7.46 29.76 -4.25
C ILE A 3 8.54 30.63 -3.60
N ASP A 4 8.39 31.96 -3.62
CA ASP A 4 9.34 32.89 -2.99
C ASP A 4 9.28 32.82 -1.46
N LEU A 5 8.09 32.60 -0.91
CA LEU A 5 7.86 32.40 0.52
C LEU A 5 8.43 31.06 0.98
N LEU A 6 8.32 30.01 0.15
CA LEU A 6 9.02 28.74 0.36
C LEU A 6 10.54 28.95 0.30
N ARG A 7 11.09 29.58 -0.74
CA ARG A 7 12.54 29.78 -0.91
C ARG A 7 13.16 30.65 0.19
N SER A 8 12.42 31.61 0.75
CA SER A 8 12.91 32.48 1.84
C SER A 8 12.81 31.83 3.23
N ARG A 9 12.00 30.77 3.39
CA ARG A 9 11.80 30.06 4.66
C ARG A 9 12.40 28.65 4.68
N LEU A 10 12.73 28.08 3.52
CA LEU A 10 13.46 26.83 3.38
C LEU A 10 14.97 27.10 3.44
N THR A 11 15.57 26.74 4.55
CA THR A 11 17.02 26.58 4.66
C THR A 11 17.40 25.19 4.14
N PHE A 12 17.97 25.13 2.95
CA PHE A 12 18.62 23.92 2.46
C PHE A 12 20.07 23.92 2.92
N SER A 13 20.46 22.88 3.66
CA SER A 13 21.84 22.71 4.10
C SER A 13 22.35 21.36 3.60
N LYS A 14 23.36 21.38 2.74
CA LYS A 14 24.07 20.19 2.28
C LYS A 14 25.23 19.93 3.24
N PHE A 15 24.99 19.10 4.25
CA PHE A 15 26.03 18.69 5.18
C PHE A 15 26.75 17.44 4.65
N ILE A 16 28.06 17.36 4.88
CA ILE A 16 28.76 16.08 4.81
C ILE A 16 28.21 15.25 5.97
N LEU A 17 27.83 13.99 5.71
CA LEU A 17 27.36 13.10 6.76
C LEU A 17 28.42 13.06 7.86
N PRO A 18 28.08 13.45 9.10
CA PRO A 18 29.05 13.40 10.17
C PRO A 18 29.41 11.93 10.45
N PRO A 19 30.59 11.68 11.05
CA PRO A 19 31.03 10.33 11.38
C PRO A 19 29.94 9.55 12.12
N GLU A 20 29.99 8.21 12.08
CA GLU A 20 28.96 7.36 12.72
C GLU A 20 28.76 7.65 14.22
N SER A 21 29.77 8.22 14.89
CA SER A 21 29.75 8.63 16.29
C SER A 21 28.88 9.84 16.61
N ASP A 22 28.56 10.67 15.61
CA ASP A 22 28.02 12.01 15.85
C ASP A 22 26.52 12.07 15.56
N GLN A 23 25.79 12.94 16.27
CA GLN A 23 24.35 13.13 16.01
C GLN A 23 24.12 13.96 14.75
N LEU A 24 23.08 13.61 13.99
CA LEU A 24 22.64 14.43 12.86
C LEU A 24 21.96 15.70 13.38
N ALA A 25 22.15 16.82 12.69
CA ALA A 25 21.47 18.07 13.02
C ALA A 25 19.95 17.95 12.81
N TYR A 26 19.18 18.66 13.63
CA TYR A 26 17.72 18.63 13.56
C TYR A 26 17.18 19.12 12.21
N ALA A 27 16.22 18.39 11.65
CA ALA A 27 15.49 18.77 10.46
C ALA A 27 13.98 18.53 10.64
N HIS A 28 13.14 19.42 10.14
CA HIS A 28 11.70 19.18 10.12
C HIS A 28 11.32 18.05 9.13
N LEU A 29 12.07 17.97 8.02
CA LEU A 29 11.88 16.97 6.97
C LEU A 29 13.26 16.50 6.48
N ALA A 30 13.49 15.20 6.49
CA ALA A 30 14.67 14.56 5.94
C ALA A 30 14.29 13.71 4.72
N PHE A 31 15.12 13.74 3.67
CA PHE A 31 15.00 12.84 2.53
C PHE A 31 16.14 11.84 2.58
N PHE A 32 15.79 10.56 2.61
CA PHE A 32 16.75 9.47 2.72
C PHE A 32 16.75 8.65 1.43
N THR A 33 17.92 8.41 0.86
CA THR A 33 18.13 7.49 -0.26
C THR A 33 19.17 6.46 0.14
N ASN A 34 18.89 5.19 -0.16
CA ASN A 34 19.88 4.16 0.04
C ASN A 34 20.85 4.15 -1.16
N THR A 35 22.09 4.54 -0.92
CA THR A 35 23.18 4.48 -1.90
C THR A 35 24.10 3.28 -1.70
N ALA A 36 23.73 2.35 -0.81
CA ALA A 36 24.50 1.13 -0.62
C ALA A 36 24.62 0.36 -1.94
N PRO A 37 25.79 -0.23 -2.23
CA PRO A 37 25.98 -1.00 -3.44
C PRO A 37 24.99 -2.16 -3.47
N VAL A 38 24.33 -2.32 -4.61
CA VAL A 38 23.40 -3.42 -4.87
C VAL A 38 24.21 -4.60 -5.41
N ASP A 39 24.13 -5.74 -4.73
CA ASP A 39 24.77 -6.98 -5.17
C ASP A 39 23.84 -7.72 -6.13
N CYS A 40 24.35 -8.07 -7.32
CA CYS A 40 23.57 -8.77 -8.34
C CYS A 40 23.86 -10.27 -8.26
N ARG A 41 22.87 -11.05 -7.82
CA ARG A 41 23.00 -12.49 -7.64
C ARG A 41 22.18 -13.27 -8.66
N GLN A 42 22.67 -14.46 -9.00
CA GLN A 42 21.89 -15.42 -9.77
C GLN A 42 20.81 -16.03 -8.87
N ILE A 43 19.60 -16.16 -9.40
CA ILE A 43 18.48 -16.78 -8.68
C ILE A 43 17.68 -17.66 -9.63
N ARG A 44 17.09 -18.73 -9.10
CA ARG A 44 16.04 -19.47 -9.81
C ARG A 44 14.75 -18.67 -9.66
N ILE A 45 14.18 -18.21 -10.78
CA ILE A 45 13.00 -17.35 -10.76
C ILE A 45 11.78 -18.08 -10.17
N GLU A 46 11.77 -19.40 -10.22
CA GLU A 46 10.75 -20.26 -9.61
C GLU A 46 10.80 -20.28 -8.07
N ASP A 47 11.93 -19.91 -7.45
CA ASP A 47 12.06 -19.82 -5.99
C ASP A 47 11.71 -18.43 -5.45
N ALA A 48 11.82 -17.40 -6.29
CA ALA A 48 11.63 -16.00 -5.92
C ALA A 48 10.14 -15.61 -5.85
N ALA A 49 9.80 -14.74 -4.89
CA ALA A 49 8.45 -14.18 -4.74
C ALA A 49 7.92 -13.61 -6.06
N SER A 50 6.67 -13.92 -6.40
CA SER A 50 6.09 -13.47 -7.66
C SER A 50 5.48 -12.07 -7.56
N GLY A 51 5.82 -11.22 -8.54
CA GLY A 51 5.18 -9.93 -8.78
C GLY A 51 4.30 -9.91 -10.04
N VAL A 52 3.96 -11.09 -10.57
CA VAL A 52 3.26 -11.20 -11.85
C VAL A 52 1.75 -11.13 -11.67
N LEU A 53 1.09 -10.32 -12.49
CA LEU A 53 -0.35 -10.12 -12.48
C LEU A 53 -0.94 -10.33 -13.87
N CYS A 54 -2.26 -10.54 -13.92
CA CYS A 54 -3.03 -10.66 -15.16
C CYS A 54 -2.45 -11.72 -16.13
N HIS A 55 -2.18 -12.92 -15.64
CA HIS A 55 -1.63 -14.05 -16.42
C HIS A 55 -0.36 -13.69 -17.22
N GLY A 56 0.53 -12.88 -16.64
CA GLY A 56 1.81 -12.51 -17.26
C GLY A 56 1.78 -11.23 -18.09
N LEU A 57 0.61 -10.60 -18.27
CA LEU A 57 0.52 -9.33 -18.99
C LEU A 57 1.15 -8.16 -18.21
N ILE A 58 1.18 -8.26 -16.88
CA ILE A 58 1.90 -7.34 -16.01
C ILE A 58 2.99 -8.15 -15.31
N ALA A 59 4.23 -8.04 -15.79
CA ALA A 59 5.39 -8.69 -15.21
C ALA A 59 6.10 -7.71 -14.25
N GLY A 60 5.88 -7.89 -12.95
CA GLY A 60 6.58 -7.16 -11.90
C GLY A 60 7.66 -8.00 -11.23
N GLU A 61 8.54 -7.32 -10.51
CA GLU A 61 9.44 -7.95 -9.52
C GLU A 61 8.67 -8.30 -8.24
N GLY A 62 9.12 -9.29 -7.49
CA GLY A 62 8.73 -9.52 -6.10
C GLY A 62 9.88 -9.12 -5.17
N ALA A 63 9.54 -8.78 -3.93
CA ALA A 63 10.51 -8.43 -2.90
C ALA A 63 10.34 -9.34 -1.69
N GLU A 64 11.45 -9.78 -1.11
CA GLU A 64 11.47 -10.62 0.09
C GLU A 64 12.70 -10.34 0.94
N THR A 65 12.54 -10.51 2.25
CA THR A 65 13.62 -10.38 3.23
C THR A 65 14.18 -11.78 3.53
N GLN A 66 15.48 -11.99 3.33
CA GLN A 66 16.16 -13.22 3.74
C GLN A 66 17.33 -12.87 4.68
N GLY A 67 17.19 -13.26 5.96
CA GLY A 67 18.12 -12.84 7.01
C GLY A 67 18.14 -11.31 7.16
N ASP A 68 19.31 -10.69 7.02
CA ASP A 68 19.48 -9.23 7.09
C ASP A 68 19.55 -8.53 5.72
N ALA A 69 19.36 -9.27 4.63
CA ALA A 69 19.41 -8.75 3.27
C ALA A 69 18.02 -8.75 2.63
N TYR A 70 17.79 -7.72 1.80
CA TYR A 70 16.56 -7.56 1.04
C TYR A 70 16.83 -7.94 -0.40
N PHE A 71 15.98 -8.81 -0.93
CA PHE A 71 16.09 -9.34 -2.28
C PHE A 71 14.91 -8.85 -3.11
N THR A 72 15.21 -8.33 -4.29
CA THR A 72 14.21 -7.98 -5.30
C THR A 72 14.54 -8.71 -6.58
N ALA A 73 13.60 -9.47 -7.13
CA ALA A 73 13.82 -10.26 -8.34
C ALA A 73 12.52 -10.44 -9.12
N PHE A 74 12.63 -10.71 -10.41
CA PHE A 74 11.51 -11.28 -11.14
C PHE A 74 11.30 -12.72 -10.68
N GLY A 75 10.16 -12.99 -10.04
CA GLY A 75 9.84 -14.29 -9.46
C GLY A 75 8.53 -14.88 -9.98
N LEU A 76 8.44 -16.20 -9.91
CA LEU A 76 7.34 -17.03 -10.38
C LEU A 76 7.00 -18.14 -9.36
N ARG A 77 7.43 -17.98 -8.10
CA ARG A 77 7.06 -18.92 -7.03
C ARG A 77 5.54 -19.09 -6.98
N ASN A 78 5.11 -20.35 -6.97
CA ASN A 78 3.71 -20.79 -6.98
C ASN A 78 2.87 -20.35 -8.19
N VAL A 79 3.50 -19.91 -9.29
CA VAL A 79 2.78 -19.53 -10.52
C VAL A 79 2.84 -20.66 -11.55
N ASP A 80 1.68 -21.14 -11.99
CA ASP A 80 1.60 -22.08 -13.12
C ASP A 80 1.88 -21.34 -14.45
N THR A 81 3.13 -21.43 -14.89
CA THR A 81 3.61 -20.77 -16.11
C THR A 81 3.08 -21.38 -17.41
N GLU A 82 2.62 -22.63 -17.41
CA GLU A 82 2.17 -23.32 -18.63
C GLU A 82 0.76 -22.91 -19.04
N SER A 83 -0.01 -22.37 -18.09
CA SER A 83 -1.39 -21.91 -18.30
C SER A 83 -1.56 -20.77 -19.31
N SER A 84 -0.52 -19.95 -19.54
CA SER A 84 -0.60 -18.73 -20.37
C SER A 84 0.63 -18.51 -21.24
N CYS A 85 0.41 -18.12 -22.50
CA CYS A 85 1.49 -17.72 -23.40
C CYS A 85 2.27 -16.50 -22.87
N ALA A 86 1.57 -15.54 -22.28
CA ALA A 86 2.21 -14.35 -21.70
C ALA A 86 3.08 -14.71 -20.49
N LEU A 87 2.68 -15.66 -19.65
CA LEU A 87 3.52 -16.17 -18.54
C LEU A 87 4.77 -16.87 -19.06
N ARG A 88 4.64 -17.75 -20.05
CA ARG A 88 5.81 -18.39 -20.68
C ARG A 88 6.78 -17.37 -21.25
N LEU A 89 6.28 -16.34 -21.93
CA LEU A 89 7.12 -15.27 -22.46
C LEU A 89 7.80 -14.48 -21.33
N ALA A 90 7.07 -14.11 -20.29
CA ALA A 90 7.62 -13.40 -19.13
C ALA A 90 8.72 -14.23 -18.45
N ARG A 91 8.52 -15.53 -18.29
CA ARG A 91 9.54 -16.48 -17.79
C ARG A 91 10.81 -16.45 -18.63
N LEU A 92 10.68 -16.60 -19.95
CA LEU A 92 11.81 -16.58 -20.88
C LEU A 92 12.58 -15.25 -20.79
N LEU A 93 11.87 -14.13 -20.80
CA LEU A 93 12.46 -12.79 -20.66
C LEU A 93 13.18 -12.62 -19.31
N GLY A 94 12.58 -13.09 -18.21
CA GLY A 94 13.18 -13.09 -16.88
C GLY A 94 14.54 -13.80 -16.85
N CYS A 95 14.63 -14.96 -17.50
CA CYS A 95 15.87 -15.74 -17.59
C CYS A 95 16.91 -15.16 -18.57
N LEU A 96 16.54 -14.22 -19.44
CA LEU A 96 17.48 -13.62 -20.41
C LEU A 96 18.31 -12.49 -19.83
N TRP A 97 17.91 -11.91 -18.69
CA TRP A 97 18.61 -10.77 -18.09
C TRP A 97 20.06 -11.06 -17.72
N GLN A 98 20.34 -12.26 -17.20
CA GLN A 98 21.68 -12.69 -16.84
C GLN A 98 22.60 -12.82 -18.08
N PRO A 99 22.27 -13.64 -19.09
CA PRO A 99 23.10 -13.75 -20.30
C PRO A 99 23.25 -12.44 -21.06
N ALA A 100 22.25 -11.54 -20.99
CA ALA A 100 22.35 -10.23 -21.61
C ALA A 100 23.34 -9.27 -20.91
N ARG A 101 23.63 -9.46 -19.61
CA ARG A 101 24.48 -8.54 -18.83
C ARG A 101 25.89 -9.06 -18.58
N GLN A 102 26.12 -10.37 -18.64
CA GLN A 102 27.41 -10.98 -18.34
C GLN A 102 28.00 -11.66 -19.59
N SER A 103 29.12 -11.13 -20.09
CA SER A 103 29.87 -11.75 -21.19
C SER A 103 30.24 -13.21 -20.85
N ASN A 104 30.09 -14.10 -21.83
CA ASN A 104 30.38 -15.54 -21.71
C ASN A 104 29.50 -16.31 -20.70
N SER A 105 28.38 -15.76 -20.25
CA SER A 105 27.42 -16.53 -19.45
C SER A 105 26.44 -17.31 -20.35
N GLN A 106 26.20 -18.57 -20.00
CA GLN A 106 25.28 -19.44 -20.72
C GLN A 106 23.85 -19.29 -20.18
N TYR A 107 22.87 -19.58 -21.04
CA TYR A 107 21.48 -19.64 -20.62
C TYR A 107 21.23 -20.91 -19.80
N HIS A 108 21.04 -20.75 -18.50
CA HIS A 108 20.70 -21.84 -17.56
C HIS A 108 19.28 -21.73 -16.99
N GLY A 109 18.43 -20.86 -17.56
CA GLY A 109 17.09 -20.61 -17.02
C GLY A 109 17.10 -19.85 -15.69
N GLN A 110 18.19 -19.17 -15.35
CA GLN A 110 18.32 -18.37 -14.12
C GLN A 110 18.05 -16.89 -14.40
N GLY A 111 17.50 -16.21 -13.39
CA GLY A 111 17.27 -14.77 -13.40
C GLY A 111 18.32 -14.02 -12.58
N ILE A 112 18.12 -12.71 -12.49
CA ILE A 112 18.92 -11.82 -11.63
C ILE A 112 18.08 -11.40 -10.43
N SER A 113 18.67 -11.50 -9.24
CA SER A 113 18.19 -10.89 -8.02
C SER A 113 19.09 -9.74 -7.62
N LEU A 114 18.48 -8.67 -7.13
CA LEU A 114 19.14 -7.52 -6.52
C LEU A 114 19.11 -7.70 -5.01
N ALA A 115 20.28 -7.76 -4.39
CA ALA A 115 20.44 -7.89 -2.95
C ALA A 115 20.97 -6.59 -2.34
N VAL A 116 20.28 -6.08 -1.32
CA VAL A 116 20.66 -4.88 -0.57
C VAL A 116 20.97 -5.26 0.86
N SER A 117 22.17 -4.92 1.33
CA SER A 117 22.59 -5.16 2.72
C SER A 117 21.83 -4.25 3.70
N GLY A 118 21.59 -4.72 4.93
CA GLY A 118 20.95 -3.95 6.00
C GLY A 118 21.80 -2.82 6.61
N ASN A 119 23.01 -2.55 6.12
CA ASN A 119 23.95 -1.60 6.74
C ASN A 119 23.40 -0.16 6.81
N PHE A 120 22.49 0.20 5.91
CA PHE A 120 21.84 1.52 5.90
C PHE A 120 20.87 1.73 7.07
N LYS A 121 20.46 0.67 7.80
CA LYS A 121 19.54 0.73 8.95
C LYS A 121 20.01 1.71 10.03
N GLN A 122 21.32 1.76 10.29
CA GLN A 122 21.88 2.64 11.33
C GLN A 122 21.75 4.11 10.96
N LEU A 123 22.12 4.47 9.73
CA LEU A 123 21.98 5.85 9.23
C LEU A 123 20.50 6.26 9.14
N LEU A 124 19.64 5.33 8.74
CA LEU A 124 18.20 5.56 8.68
C LEU A 124 17.62 5.82 10.07
N ASN A 125 18.00 5.03 11.08
CA ASN A 125 17.58 5.25 12.46
C ASN A 125 18.02 6.62 13.00
N ARG A 126 19.28 7.02 12.75
CA ARG A 126 19.78 8.36 13.09
C ARG A 126 18.96 9.46 12.40
N SER A 127 18.56 9.23 11.15
CA SER A 127 17.72 10.17 10.39
C SER A 127 16.34 10.33 11.01
N TYR A 128 15.76 9.25 11.55
CA TYR A 128 14.51 9.32 12.27
C TYR A 128 14.62 10.10 13.58
N ASP A 129 15.74 9.94 14.31
CA ASP A 129 15.94 10.63 15.59
C ASP A 129 16.18 12.12 15.40
N SER A 130 16.85 12.51 14.32
CA SER A 130 17.15 13.91 14.03
C SER A 130 16.06 14.61 13.22
N SER A 131 14.97 13.94 12.85
CA SER A 131 13.93 14.57 12.05
C SER A 131 12.51 14.33 12.52
N LEU A 132 11.66 15.32 12.28
CA LEU A 132 10.23 15.18 12.57
C LEU A 132 9.57 14.22 11.57
N TRP A 133 9.90 14.34 10.29
CA TRP A 133 9.51 13.40 9.23
C TRP A 133 10.73 12.96 8.42
N THR A 134 10.83 11.65 8.15
CA THR A 134 11.80 11.10 7.21
C THR A 134 11.06 10.49 6.03
N THR A 135 11.35 10.98 4.82
CA THR A 135 10.87 10.41 3.56
C THR A 135 11.98 9.60 2.93
N ILE A 136 11.82 8.27 2.91
CA ILE A 136 12.68 7.36 2.16
C ILE A 136 12.22 7.37 0.71
N ILE A 137 13.15 7.64 -0.21
CA ILE A 137 12.89 7.66 -1.65
C ILE A 137 13.34 6.31 -2.23
N ASP A 138 12.49 5.72 -3.07
CA ASP A 138 12.69 4.43 -3.73
C ASP A 138 13.20 3.33 -2.77
N PRO A 139 12.48 3.08 -1.64
CA PRO A 139 12.85 2.00 -0.74
C PRO A 139 12.82 0.67 -1.49
N LYS A 140 14.01 0.08 -1.69
CA LYS A 140 14.18 -1.29 -2.20
C LYS A 140 13.89 -2.36 -1.14
N VAL A 141 12.93 -2.08 -0.26
CA VAL A 141 12.54 -2.90 0.89
C VAL A 141 11.02 -2.91 1.03
N THR A 142 10.48 -3.98 1.61
CA THR A 142 9.06 -4.16 1.89
C THR A 142 8.61 -3.38 3.14
N LEU A 143 7.30 -3.25 3.40
CA LEU A 143 6.77 -2.51 4.56
C LEU A 143 7.13 -3.14 5.92
N ASP A 144 7.39 -4.44 5.94
CA ASP A 144 7.89 -5.19 7.11
C ASP A 144 9.16 -4.56 7.68
N PHE A 145 10.03 -4.02 6.83
CA PHE A 145 11.25 -3.34 7.22
C PHE A 145 10.97 -2.17 8.16
N PHE A 146 10.03 -1.30 7.79
CA PHE A 146 9.72 -0.08 8.54
C PHE A 146 8.94 -0.37 9.83
N THR A 147 8.11 -1.42 9.83
CA THR A 147 7.29 -1.81 10.98
C THR A 147 8.06 -2.66 11.99
N SER A 148 9.11 -3.37 11.57
CA SER A 148 10.03 -4.08 12.47
C SER A 148 10.80 -3.13 13.41
N GLN A 149 10.91 -1.85 13.03
CA GLN A 149 11.50 -0.80 13.84
C GLN A 149 10.43 -0.28 14.82
N LYS A 150 10.39 -0.90 16.01
CA LYS A 150 9.58 -0.42 17.15
C LYS A 150 9.83 1.08 17.30
N ASP A 151 8.76 1.87 17.42
CA ASP A 151 8.73 3.33 17.58
C ASP A 151 8.61 4.17 16.30
N VAL A 152 8.32 3.58 15.14
CA VAL A 152 8.06 4.33 13.90
C VAL A 152 6.60 4.20 13.46
N VAL A 153 5.95 5.33 13.21
CA VAL A 153 4.64 5.39 12.56
C VAL A 153 4.87 5.65 11.08
N LEU A 154 4.45 4.70 10.24
CA LEU A 154 4.35 4.91 8.82
C LEU A 154 3.18 5.85 8.55
N ILE A 155 3.40 6.95 7.84
CA ILE A 155 2.38 7.97 7.70
C ILE A 155 1.75 7.91 6.31
N HIS A 156 2.63 7.85 5.33
CA HIS A 156 2.26 7.97 3.94
C HIS A 156 3.26 7.21 3.11
N TYR A 157 2.77 6.60 2.06
CA TYR A 157 3.57 5.95 1.05
C TYR A 157 2.90 6.27 -0.27
N SER A 158 3.70 6.69 -1.25
CA SER A 158 3.20 6.88 -2.60
C SER A 158 3.26 5.53 -3.30
N ASP A 159 2.10 4.89 -3.40
CA ASP A 159 1.93 3.76 -4.30
C ASP A 159 1.95 4.26 -5.75
N GLN A 160 3.08 3.95 -6.38
CA GLN A 160 3.36 3.68 -7.79
C GLN A 160 2.75 4.57 -8.88
N TYR A 161 3.66 5.31 -9.52
CA TYR A 161 3.60 5.69 -10.93
C TYR A 161 4.02 4.54 -11.89
N THR A 162 4.53 3.39 -11.40
CA THR A 162 5.08 2.29 -12.22
C THR A 162 4.70 0.91 -11.68
N SER A 163 4.63 -0.14 -12.53
CA SER A 163 4.12 -1.47 -12.16
C SER A 163 5.03 -2.35 -11.29
N CYS A 164 6.20 -1.86 -10.85
CA CYS A 164 7.19 -2.61 -10.05
C CYS A 164 6.68 -2.95 -8.64
N ALA A 165 7.30 -3.81 -7.83
CA ALA A 165 6.78 -4.12 -6.47
C ALA A 165 7.20 -3.13 -5.36
N GLY A 166 8.02 -2.12 -5.67
CA GLY A 166 8.49 -1.13 -4.68
C GLY A 166 7.56 0.07 -4.47
N TYR A 167 7.67 0.72 -3.33
CA TYR A 167 7.06 2.04 -3.08
C TYR A 167 7.94 3.12 -3.71
N ASP A 168 7.35 4.17 -4.29
CA ASP A 168 8.15 5.28 -4.84
C ASP A 168 8.77 6.12 -3.70
N ALA A 169 8.02 6.28 -2.61
CA ALA A 169 8.50 6.92 -1.39
C ALA A 169 7.67 6.45 -0.20
N VAL A 170 8.32 6.36 0.97
CA VAL A 170 7.69 6.06 2.25
C VAL A 170 8.08 7.14 3.24
N THR A 171 7.10 7.83 3.80
CA THR A 171 7.27 8.84 4.84
C THR A 171 6.92 8.25 6.20
N VAL A 172 7.85 8.35 7.13
CA VAL A 172 7.74 7.83 8.48
C VAL A 172 8.09 8.88 9.54
N THR A 173 7.68 8.63 10.78
CA THR A 173 8.01 9.49 11.92
C THR A 173 8.17 8.69 13.22
N LYS A 174 9.06 9.15 14.09
CA LYS A 174 9.16 8.70 15.48
C LYS A 174 8.24 9.46 16.44
N GLN A 175 7.46 10.43 15.96
CA GLN A 175 6.54 11.24 16.77
C GLN A 175 5.25 10.49 17.12
N VAL A 176 5.36 9.23 17.57
CA VAL A 176 4.22 8.35 17.88
C VAL A 176 3.32 8.96 18.96
N GLU A 177 3.92 9.56 19.99
CA GLU A 177 3.20 10.16 21.11
C GLU A 177 2.26 11.29 20.68
N LEU A 178 2.64 12.07 19.67
CA LEU A 178 1.80 13.15 19.14
C LEU A 178 0.52 12.62 18.51
N PHE A 179 0.58 11.49 17.80
CA PHE A 179 -0.61 10.85 17.24
C PHE A 179 -1.43 10.13 18.30
N LEU A 180 -0.80 9.51 19.30
CA LEU A 180 -1.50 8.93 20.44
C LEU A 180 -2.32 9.99 21.18
N ARG A 181 -1.73 11.16 21.46
CA ARG A 181 -2.44 12.29 22.09
C ARG A 181 -3.58 12.83 21.24
N LEU A 182 -3.43 12.83 19.91
CA LEU A 182 -4.49 13.26 18.99
C LEU A 182 -5.70 12.30 18.99
N LEU A 183 -5.45 11.00 19.14
CA LEU A 183 -6.48 9.97 19.23
C LEU A 183 -7.12 9.89 20.63
N GLN A 184 -6.39 10.32 21.67
CA GLN A 184 -6.90 10.49 23.03
C GLN A 184 -7.85 11.70 23.12
N THR A 185 -9.08 11.52 22.64
CA THR A 185 -10.15 12.48 22.82
C THR A 185 -11.05 12.03 23.99
N GLY A 186 -10.86 12.62 25.17
CA GLY A 186 -11.70 12.42 26.36
C GLY A 186 -11.39 11.16 27.22
N GLN A 187 -12.31 10.82 28.12
CA GLN A 187 -12.27 9.61 28.99
C GLN A 187 -12.55 8.33 28.18
N SER A 188 -11.71 8.01 27.19
CA SER A 188 -11.82 6.77 26.43
C SER A 188 -10.99 5.67 27.09
N THR A 189 -11.63 4.54 27.40
CA THR A 189 -11.00 3.30 27.90
C THR A 189 -10.38 2.45 26.79
N VAL A 190 -10.39 2.96 25.55
CA VAL A 190 -9.88 2.26 24.36
C VAL A 190 -8.37 2.39 24.31
N ASP A 191 -7.68 1.27 24.08
CA ASP A 191 -6.24 1.26 23.88
C ASP A 191 -5.86 2.14 22.67
N SER A 192 -5.23 3.28 22.97
CA SER A 192 -4.83 4.27 21.96
C SER A 192 -3.77 3.72 21.01
N GLN A 193 -2.97 2.74 21.43
CA GLN A 193 -1.97 2.10 20.57
C GLN A 193 -2.65 1.21 19.54
N GLN A 194 -3.63 0.42 19.96
CA GLN A 194 -4.43 -0.39 19.05
C GLN A 194 -5.19 0.50 18.05
N LEU A 195 -5.79 1.59 18.52
CA LEU A 195 -6.47 2.54 17.64
C LEU A 195 -5.52 3.17 16.62
N LEU A 196 -4.31 3.55 17.03
CA LEU A 196 -3.30 4.09 16.11
C LEU A 196 -2.91 3.08 15.03
N ALA A 197 -2.71 1.81 15.42
CA ALA A 197 -2.40 0.72 14.49
C ALA A 197 -3.53 0.52 13.46
N GLU A 198 -4.78 0.58 13.89
CA GLU A 198 -5.98 0.48 13.04
C GLU A 198 -6.07 1.62 12.03
N PHE A 199 -5.89 2.87 12.48
CA PHE A 199 -5.86 4.03 11.60
C PHE A 199 -4.75 3.92 10.56
N ASN A 200 -3.56 3.47 10.97
CA ASN A 200 -2.43 3.35 10.08
C ASN A 200 -2.62 2.23 9.03
N ALA A 201 -3.10 1.07 9.49
CA ALA A 201 -3.39 -0.06 8.62
C ALA A 201 -4.49 0.26 7.59
N PHE A 202 -5.54 0.98 8.03
CA PHE A 202 -6.69 1.29 7.20
C PHE A 202 -6.44 2.47 6.26
N ASN A 203 -5.93 3.61 6.77
CA ASN A 203 -5.58 4.80 5.99
C ASN A 203 -4.65 5.75 6.75
N GLY A 204 -3.33 5.58 6.61
CA GLY A 204 -2.33 6.42 7.28
C GLY A 204 -2.41 7.92 6.97
N GLU A 205 -2.94 8.32 5.81
CA GLU A 205 -3.07 9.74 5.43
C GLU A 205 -4.07 10.48 6.35
N TRP A 206 -5.04 9.76 6.93
CA TRP A 206 -6.00 10.36 7.85
C TRP A 206 -5.34 10.90 9.11
N LEU A 207 -4.30 10.23 9.63
CA LEU A 207 -3.57 10.71 10.80
C LEU A 207 -2.94 12.10 10.54
N LEU A 208 -2.38 12.32 9.35
CA LEU A 208 -1.89 13.65 8.95
C LEU A 208 -2.99 14.69 8.82
N LYS A 209 -4.10 14.32 8.19
CA LYS A 209 -5.22 15.24 7.98
C LYS A 209 -5.82 15.66 9.33
N MET A 210 -5.96 14.71 10.26
CA MET A 210 -6.54 14.94 11.56
C MET A 210 -5.80 15.98 12.40
N LEU A 211 -4.48 16.16 12.20
CA LEU A 211 -3.71 17.22 12.88
C LEU A 211 -4.27 18.61 12.60
N ARG A 212 -4.83 18.84 11.41
CA ARG A 212 -5.40 20.12 10.98
C ARG A 212 -6.92 20.13 10.91
N SER A 213 -7.55 18.97 11.05
CA SER A 213 -9.01 18.83 10.99
C SER A 213 -9.72 19.39 12.21
N ASN A 214 -10.94 19.89 11.98
CA ASN A 214 -11.88 20.24 13.04
C ASN A 214 -12.45 18.98 13.73
N GLU A 215 -13.16 19.17 14.85
CA GLU A 215 -13.76 18.06 15.62
C GLU A 215 -14.75 17.22 14.82
N LYS A 216 -15.49 17.83 13.88
CA LYS A 216 -16.48 17.13 13.05
C LYS A 216 -15.79 16.13 12.12
N GLU A 217 -14.75 16.56 11.41
CA GLU A 217 -13.94 15.70 10.55
C GLU A 217 -13.23 14.60 11.34
N ARG A 218 -12.69 14.93 12.53
CA ARG A 218 -12.10 13.92 13.42
C ARG A 218 -13.13 12.88 13.84
N LYS A 219 -14.34 13.32 14.22
CA LYS A 219 -15.45 12.43 14.59
C LYS A 219 -15.88 11.56 13.42
N GLU A 220 -15.90 12.09 12.20
CA GLU A 220 -16.15 11.32 10.99
C GLU A 220 -15.15 10.17 10.83
N LYS A 221 -13.84 10.45 10.90
CA LYS A 221 -12.82 9.40 10.71
C LYS A 221 -12.86 8.34 11.82
N HIS A 222 -13.05 8.73 13.08
CA HIS A 222 -13.31 7.77 14.16
C HIS A 222 -14.58 6.96 13.93
N GLY A 223 -15.64 7.59 13.44
CA GLY A 223 -16.89 6.93 13.08
C GLY A 223 -16.70 5.86 12.02
N ILE A 224 -15.85 6.11 11.02
CA ILE A 224 -15.54 5.12 9.98
C ILE A 224 -14.82 3.91 10.58
N ILE A 225 -13.80 4.13 11.42
CA ILE A 225 -13.09 3.04 12.10
C ILE A 225 -14.06 2.23 12.97
N GLY A 226 -14.88 2.91 13.78
CA GLY A 226 -15.88 2.25 14.62
C GLY A 226 -16.91 1.45 13.82
N ALA A 227 -17.39 2.00 12.71
CA ALA A 227 -18.39 1.37 11.86
C ALA A 227 -17.85 0.11 11.17
N TYR A 228 -16.63 0.14 10.61
CA TYR A 228 -16.09 -1.09 10.02
C TYR A 228 -15.79 -2.13 11.10
N LYS A 229 -15.30 -1.77 12.29
CA LYS A 229 -15.08 -2.75 13.36
C LYS A 229 -16.39 -3.39 13.80
N PHE A 230 -17.45 -2.61 13.88
CA PHE A 230 -18.80 -3.12 14.16
C PHE A 230 -19.26 -4.10 13.07
N VAL A 231 -19.17 -3.73 11.80
CA VAL A 231 -19.55 -4.64 10.68
C VAL A 231 -18.64 -5.87 10.65
N GLN A 232 -17.34 -5.72 10.84
CA GLN A 232 -16.39 -6.82 10.91
C GLN A 232 -16.77 -7.81 12.01
N SER A 233 -17.23 -7.32 13.17
CA SER A 233 -17.73 -8.19 14.26
C SER A 233 -18.97 -9.00 13.85
N MET A 234 -19.87 -8.43 13.05
CA MET A 234 -21.03 -9.13 12.51
C MET A 234 -20.64 -10.18 11.46
N LEU A 235 -19.55 -9.92 10.73
CA LEU A 235 -19.02 -10.82 9.71
C LEU A 235 -18.13 -11.94 10.27
N LEU A 236 -17.77 -11.91 11.57
CA LEU A 236 -16.88 -12.91 12.19
C LEU A 236 -17.40 -14.35 12.08
N GLN A 237 -18.72 -14.54 12.07
CA GLN A 237 -19.34 -15.87 11.96
C GLN A 237 -19.55 -16.32 10.50
N SER A 238 -19.21 -15.47 9.54
CA SER A 238 -19.29 -15.80 8.12
C SER A 238 -18.16 -16.75 7.73
N ASP A 239 -18.45 -17.68 6.83
CA ASP A 239 -17.47 -18.53 6.17
C ASP A 239 -16.74 -17.85 4.99
N ILE A 240 -16.92 -16.53 4.84
CA ILE A 240 -16.25 -15.71 3.83
C ILE A 240 -15.08 -14.97 4.52
N CYS A 241 -13.90 -15.01 3.91
CA CYS A 241 -12.76 -14.21 4.37
C CYS A 241 -12.95 -12.75 3.97
N TRP A 242 -13.31 -11.88 4.92
CA TRP A 242 -13.57 -10.46 4.70
C TRP A 242 -12.37 -9.58 5.03
N ILE A 243 -11.97 -8.74 4.06
CA ILE A 243 -10.88 -7.77 4.19
C ILE A 243 -11.45 -6.35 4.05
N PRO A 244 -11.32 -5.49 5.08
CA PRO A 244 -11.74 -4.10 4.97
C PRO A 244 -10.73 -3.28 4.16
N LEU A 245 -11.23 -2.52 3.18
CA LEU A 245 -10.44 -1.64 2.32
C LEU A 245 -10.96 -0.20 2.40
N SER A 246 -10.04 0.75 2.51
CA SER A 246 -10.33 2.19 2.39
C SER A 246 -10.58 2.53 0.92
N VAL A 247 -11.81 2.95 0.58
CA VAL A 247 -12.17 3.28 -0.80
C VAL A 247 -11.45 4.54 -1.26
N ALA A 248 -11.33 5.54 -0.39
CA ALA A 248 -10.55 6.74 -0.65
C ALA A 248 -9.08 6.40 -0.97
N GLU A 249 -8.48 5.44 -0.27
CA GLU A 249 -7.11 5.01 -0.55
C GLU A 249 -7.02 4.24 -1.86
N MET A 250 -7.92 3.28 -2.09
CA MET A 250 -8.00 2.54 -3.36
C MET A 250 -8.11 3.49 -4.56
N ILE A 251 -9.00 4.49 -4.51
CA ILE A 251 -9.18 5.48 -5.58
C ILE A 251 -7.91 6.31 -5.84
N ARG A 252 -7.18 6.66 -4.77
CA ARG A 252 -5.93 7.43 -4.85
C ARG A 252 -4.84 6.59 -5.52
N VAL A 253 -4.63 5.37 -5.03
CA VAL A 253 -3.60 4.45 -5.52
C VAL A 253 -3.90 4.02 -6.96
N SER A 254 -5.16 3.70 -7.24
CA SER A 254 -5.62 3.36 -8.58
C SER A 254 -5.47 4.53 -9.55
N GLY A 255 -5.76 5.76 -9.09
CA GLY A 255 -5.61 6.99 -9.89
C GLY A 255 -4.23 7.16 -10.53
N ASN A 256 -3.17 6.71 -9.84
CA ASN A 256 -1.79 6.82 -10.29
C ASN A 256 -1.38 5.70 -11.26
N VAL A 257 -1.94 4.49 -11.12
CA VAL A 257 -1.65 3.30 -11.98
C VAL A 257 -2.50 3.31 -13.26
N GLY A 258 -3.10 4.44 -13.63
CA GLY A 258 -3.93 4.57 -14.83
C GLY A 258 -5.38 4.12 -14.65
N LEU A 259 -5.77 3.62 -13.47
CA LEU A 259 -7.17 3.52 -13.03
C LEU A 259 -7.66 4.94 -12.65
N ARG A 260 -7.71 5.83 -13.64
CA ARG A 260 -8.13 7.24 -13.52
C ARG A 260 -9.59 7.32 -13.07
N MET A 261 -9.85 7.13 -11.79
CA MET A 261 -11.14 7.43 -11.19
C MET A 261 -11.37 8.96 -11.05
N LYS A 262 -10.32 9.78 -11.23
CA LYS A 262 -10.40 11.25 -11.21
C LYS A 262 -10.02 12.01 -12.49
N GLU A 263 -9.30 11.44 -13.45
CA GLU A 263 -9.14 12.06 -14.77
C GLU A 263 -10.28 11.66 -15.73
N SER A 264 -11.47 11.64 -15.16
CA SER A 264 -12.70 11.32 -15.84
C SER A 264 -13.53 12.56 -16.16
N ASP A 265 -12.94 13.73 -16.30
CA ASP A 265 -13.63 14.79 -17.06
C ASP A 265 -13.82 14.36 -18.53
N LEU A 266 -12.96 13.47 -19.05
CA LEU A 266 -13.14 12.82 -20.36
C LEU A 266 -13.99 11.55 -20.30
N SER A 267 -13.82 10.66 -19.30
CA SER A 267 -14.61 9.40 -19.23
C SER A 267 -16.00 9.52 -18.57
N ARG A 268 -16.25 10.53 -17.72
CA ARG A 268 -17.62 10.86 -17.24
C ARG A 268 -18.51 11.35 -18.38
N HIS A 269 -17.92 12.03 -19.37
CA HIS A 269 -18.65 12.49 -20.57
C HIS A 269 -18.78 11.39 -21.64
N LEU A 270 -17.76 10.53 -21.82
CA LEU A 270 -17.79 9.46 -22.83
C LEU A 270 -18.75 8.30 -22.49
N GLN A 271 -19.10 8.08 -21.22
CA GLN A 271 -20.01 7.01 -20.79
C GLN A 271 -21.38 7.48 -20.27
N GLY A 272 -21.70 8.78 -20.41
CA GLY A 272 -23.04 9.31 -20.08
C GLY A 272 -23.40 9.33 -18.58
N TYR A 273 -22.44 9.14 -17.67
CA TYR A 273 -22.69 9.16 -16.23
C TYR A 273 -22.94 10.58 -15.72
N GLN A 274 -24.22 10.89 -15.50
CA GLN A 274 -24.65 12.09 -14.78
C GLN A 274 -24.45 11.88 -13.26
N LYS A 275 -23.70 12.81 -12.63
CA LYS A 275 -23.72 13.18 -11.20
C LYS A 275 -24.36 12.15 -10.24
N GLY A 276 -23.63 11.09 -9.88
CA GLY A 276 -23.97 10.21 -8.76
C GLY A 276 -23.00 10.40 -7.59
N ALA A 277 -23.52 10.47 -6.37
CA ALA A 277 -22.69 10.41 -5.17
C ALA A 277 -22.25 8.95 -4.97
N ILE A 278 -20.94 8.69 -4.98
CA ILE A 278 -20.34 7.37 -4.74
C ILE A 278 -19.72 7.38 -3.34
N SER A 279 -19.82 6.27 -2.62
CA SER A 279 -19.18 6.11 -1.31
C SER A 279 -17.66 6.12 -1.43
N ASP A 280 -16.97 6.82 -0.53
CA ASP A 280 -15.50 6.85 -0.40
C ASP A 280 -14.99 6.32 0.95
N ASP A 281 -15.88 5.72 1.76
CA ASP A 281 -15.60 5.25 3.11
C ASP A 281 -14.92 3.87 3.13
N VAL A 282 -15.71 2.78 3.13
CA VAL A 282 -15.21 1.42 3.36
C VAL A 282 -15.79 0.44 2.34
N LEU A 283 -14.94 -0.47 1.85
CA LEU A 283 -15.34 -1.62 1.05
C LEU A 283 -14.84 -2.89 1.73
N PHE A 284 -15.76 -3.76 2.15
CA PHE A 284 -15.40 -5.12 2.54
C PHE A 284 -15.30 -5.98 1.28
N VAL A 285 -14.14 -6.61 1.12
CA VAL A 285 -13.85 -7.55 0.04
C VAL A 285 -13.81 -8.95 0.61
N GLY A 286 -14.72 -9.81 0.15
CA GLY A 286 -14.88 -11.17 0.63
C GLY A 286 -14.34 -12.20 -0.36
N PHE A 287 -13.65 -13.22 0.14
CA PHE A 287 -13.15 -14.35 -0.66
C PHE A 287 -13.74 -15.66 -0.14
N LYS A 288 -14.35 -16.43 -1.05
CA LYS A 288 -14.88 -17.77 -0.77
C LYS A 288 -15.10 -18.54 -2.07
N ASP A 289 -14.68 -19.80 -2.13
CA ASP A 289 -14.93 -20.71 -3.26
C ASP A 289 -14.64 -20.10 -4.64
N ASN A 290 -13.48 -19.44 -4.78
CA ASN A 290 -13.05 -18.69 -5.99
C ASN A 290 -13.97 -17.53 -6.40
N ASN A 291 -14.90 -17.12 -5.54
CA ASN A 291 -15.77 -15.97 -5.75
C ASN A 291 -15.32 -14.76 -4.94
N LEU A 292 -15.48 -13.59 -5.55
CA LEU A 292 -15.23 -12.28 -4.97
C LEU A 292 -16.56 -11.64 -4.55
N TYR A 293 -16.69 -11.31 -3.28
CA TYR A 293 -17.85 -10.63 -2.71
C TYR A 293 -17.51 -9.18 -2.37
N LEU A 294 -18.43 -8.26 -2.67
CA LEU A 294 -18.25 -6.83 -2.40
C LEU A 294 -19.38 -6.33 -1.51
N LEU A 295 -19.00 -5.75 -0.37
CA LEU A 295 -19.90 -5.14 0.60
C LEU A 295 -19.43 -3.72 0.92
N PRO A 296 -19.94 -2.70 0.20
CA PRO A 296 -19.73 -1.30 0.55
C PRO A 296 -20.38 -0.92 1.87
N LEU A 297 -19.71 -0.04 2.61
CA LEU A 297 -20.18 0.55 3.85
C LEU A 297 -19.96 2.06 3.79
N GLU A 298 -21.05 2.81 3.91
CA GLU A 298 -21.06 4.27 4.02
C GLU A 298 -21.41 4.66 5.45
N VAL A 299 -20.71 5.65 6.00
CA VAL A 299 -20.78 6.05 7.40
C VAL A 299 -21.24 7.50 7.49
N LYS A 300 -22.27 7.76 8.30
CA LYS A 300 -22.77 9.12 8.57
C LYS A 300 -22.67 9.44 10.06
N THR A 301 -21.98 10.53 10.40
CA THR A 301 -21.71 10.95 11.79
C THR A 301 -22.44 12.23 12.22
N GLY A 302 -23.29 12.78 11.36
CA GLY A 302 -24.08 13.99 11.61
C GLY A 302 -25.27 13.78 12.56
N ALA A 303 -25.78 14.87 13.15
CA ALA A 303 -26.90 14.83 14.11
C ALA A 303 -28.26 14.41 13.50
N ARG A 304 -28.44 14.64 12.19
CA ARG A 304 -29.57 14.14 11.39
C ARG A 304 -29.01 13.49 10.12
N PRO A 305 -28.54 12.24 10.22
CA PRO A 305 -27.93 11.55 9.09
C PRO A 305 -29.00 11.14 8.07
N ASP A 306 -28.74 11.42 6.78
CA ASP A 306 -29.57 10.93 5.68
C ASP A 306 -29.10 9.53 5.26
N TYR A 307 -29.70 8.52 5.87
CA TYR A 307 -29.39 7.12 5.57
C TYR A 307 -29.88 6.68 4.19
N ASN A 308 -30.88 7.35 3.61
CA ASN A 308 -31.35 7.03 2.27
C ASN A 308 -30.30 7.41 1.23
N HIS A 309 -29.74 8.63 1.36
CA HIS A 309 -28.63 9.06 0.52
C HIS A 309 -27.37 8.21 0.74
N ALA A 310 -27.05 7.88 2.00
CA ALA A 310 -25.93 6.99 2.31
C ALA A 310 -26.07 5.60 1.64
N GLY A 311 -27.27 5.02 1.69
CA GLY A 311 -27.58 3.77 1.01
C GLY A 311 -27.46 3.86 -0.52
N GLN A 312 -27.82 4.99 -1.12
CA GLN A 312 -27.59 5.24 -2.55
C GLN A 312 -26.10 5.28 -2.88
N GLN A 313 -25.28 5.98 -2.07
CA GLN A 313 -23.82 6.05 -2.27
C GLN A 313 -23.15 4.67 -2.24
N ALA A 314 -23.52 3.84 -1.26
CA ALA A 314 -23.01 2.48 -1.14
C ALA A 314 -23.45 1.58 -2.32
N ARG A 315 -24.71 1.72 -2.77
CA ARG A 315 -25.22 0.98 -3.94
C ARG A 315 -24.54 1.40 -5.24
N GLU A 316 -24.31 2.69 -5.44
CA GLU A 316 -23.60 3.19 -6.62
C GLU A 316 -22.15 2.72 -6.65
N LEU A 317 -21.45 2.68 -5.50
CA LEU A 317 -20.10 2.10 -5.43
C LEU A 317 -20.12 0.62 -5.84
N LYS A 318 -21.06 -0.17 -5.30
CA LYS A 318 -21.22 -1.59 -5.67
C LYS A 318 -21.46 -1.73 -7.17
N ARG A 319 -22.41 -0.96 -7.71
CA ARG A 319 -22.79 -0.97 -9.12
C ARG A 319 -21.60 -0.64 -10.01
N TYR A 320 -20.87 0.43 -9.71
CA TYR A 320 -19.69 0.85 -10.45
C TYR A 320 -18.59 -0.23 -10.47
N LEU A 321 -18.23 -0.77 -9.30
CA LEU A 321 -17.22 -1.83 -9.21
C LEU A 321 -17.65 -3.10 -9.96
N GLN A 322 -18.90 -3.51 -9.83
CA GLN A 322 -19.40 -4.73 -10.45
C GLN A 322 -19.64 -4.59 -11.95
N GLN A 323 -20.26 -3.50 -12.42
CA GLN A 323 -20.72 -3.36 -13.80
C GLN A 323 -19.68 -2.69 -14.70
N ASP A 324 -18.98 -1.67 -14.19
CA ASP A 324 -18.11 -0.83 -15.03
C ASP A 324 -16.64 -1.28 -14.96
N ILE A 325 -16.20 -1.79 -13.80
CA ILE A 325 -14.77 -2.08 -13.55
C ILE A 325 -14.46 -3.57 -13.62
N LEU A 326 -15.03 -4.38 -12.73
CA LEU A 326 -14.62 -5.77 -12.51
C LEU A 326 -15.45 -6.78 -13.33
N GLY A 327 -16.71 -6.50 -13.62
CA GLY A 327 -17.60 -7.42 -14.34
C GLY A 327 -17.32 -7.60 -15.83
N PRO A 328 -17.00 -6.56 -16.62
CA PRO A 328 -16.87 -6.72 -18.07
C PRO A 328 -15.76 -7.68 -18.47
N LYS A 329 -15.97 -8.47 -19.53
CA LYS A 329 -14.97 -9.43 -20.05
C LYS A 329 -14.08 -8.81 -21.12
N THR A 330 -13.54 -7.62 -20.83
CA THR A 330 -12.62 -6.89 -21.72
C THR A 330 -11.19 -7.00 -21.18
N LEU A 331 -10.18 -6.71 -22.02
CA LEU A 331 -8.78 -6.63 -21.59
C LEU A 331 -8.59 -5.57 -20.49
N ALA A 332 -9.23 -4.41 -20.63
CA ALA A 332 -9.18 -3.36 -19.62
C ALA A 332 -9.70 -3.85 -18.27
N SER A 333 -10.86 -4.52 -18.25
CA SER A 333 -11.41 -5.07 -17.00
C SER A 333 -10.59 -6.22 -16.43
N GLN A 334 -9.90 -7.01 -17.26
CA GLN A 334 -8.94 -8.00 -16.76
C GLN A 334 -7.77 -7.33 -16.03
N LEU A 335 -7.22 -6.24 -16.60
CA LEU A 335 -6.18 -5.44 -15.94
C LEU A 335 -6.71 -4.80 -14.65
N TYR A 336 -7.94 -4.28 -14.65
CA TYR A 336 -8.56 -3.70 -13.47
C TYR A 336 -8.77 -4.71 -12.34
N ARG A 337 -9.18 -5.96 -12.64
CA ARG A 337 -9.23 -7.03 -11.64
C ARG A 337 -7.86 -7.31 -11.05
N ALA A 338 -6.84 -7.41 -11.90
CA ALA A 338 -5.48 -7.68 -11.46
C ALA A 338 -4.96 -6.58 -10.52
N LEU A 339 -5.17 -5.31 -10.87
CA LEU A 339 -4.82 -4.17 -10.03
C LEU A 339 -5.66 -4.09 -8.75
N PHE A 340 -6.95 -4.41 -8.81
CA PHE A 340 -7.83 -4.45 -7.65
C PHE A 340 -7.38 -5.52 -6.64
N ILE A 341 -7.11 -6.74 -7.10
CA ILE A 341 -6.61 -7.82 -6.23
C ILE A 341 -5.25 -7.46 -5.64
N ARG A 342 -4.35 -6.85 -6.42
CA ARG A 342 -3.09 -6.32 -5.90
C ARG A 342 -3.33 -5.35 -4.73
N GLN A 343 -4.27 -4.42 -4.86
CA GLN A 343 -4.60 -3.48 -3.79
C GLN A 343 -5.14 -4.19 -2.54
N VAL A 344 -5.95 -5.23 -2.73
CA VAL A 344 -6.46 -6.04 -1.62
C VAL A 344 -5.34 -6.79 -0.91
N LEU A 345 -4.40 -7.38 -1.65
CA LEU A 345 -3.23 -8.05 -1.08
C LEU A 345 -2.33 -7.09 -0.30
N MET A 346 -2.08 -5.88 -0.85
CA MET A 346 -1.36 -4.83 -0.12
C MET A 346 -2.10 -4.42 1.16
N GLN A 347 -3.43 -4.36 1.13
CA GLN A 347 -4.22 -4.10 2.33
C GLN A 347 -4.09 -5.22 3.37
N VAL A 348 -4.08 -6.48 2.94
CA VAL A 348 -3.84 -7.63 3.82
C VAL A 348 -2.48 -7.53 4.48
N GLU A 349 -1.42 -7.26 3.72
CA GLU A 349 -0.08 -7.07 4.27
C GLU A 349 -0.07 -5.99 5.36
N LYS A 350 -0.67 -4.82 5.11
CA LYS A 350 -0.77 -3.75 6.12
C LYS A 350 -1.51 -4.20 7.37
N LEU A 351 -2.68 -4.82 7.22
CA LEU A 351 -3.49 -5.27 8.37
C LEU A 351 -2.74 -6.30 9.22
N ARG A 352 -1.95 -7.18 8.59
CA ARG A 352 -1.07 -8.13 9.29
C ARG A 352 0.08 -7.41 10.00
N LEU A 353 0.75 -6.50 9.30
CA LEU A 353 1.90 -5.76 9.84
C LEU A 353 1.54 -4.96 11.09
N TYR A 354 0.33 -4.39 11.15
CA TYR A 354 -0.16 -3.65 12.31
C TYR A 354 -0.90 -4.51 13.34
N GLY A 355 -0.96 -5.83 13.16
CA GLY A 355 -1.64 -6.74 14.10
C GLY A 355 -3.16 -6.53 14.18
N VAL A 356 -3.77 -5.97 13.14
CA VAL A 356 -5.21 -5.71 13.05
C VAL A 356 -5.99 -6.96 12.62
N LEU A 357 -5.37 -7.81 11.80
CA LEU A 357 -5.98 -9.02 11.26
C LEU A 357 -5.17 -10.26 11.64
N ASP A 358 -5.86 -11.22 12.27
CA ASP A 358 -5.27 -12.49 12.68
C ASP A 358 -4.91 -13.36 11.47
N ASN A 359 -3.76 -14.03 11.52
CA ASN A 359 -3.28 -14.90 10.43
C ASN A 359 -4.25 -16.06 10.13
N ASP A 360 -4.94 -16.59 11.15
CA ASP A 360 -5.85 -17.73 10.99
C ASP A 360 -7.06 -17.42 10.08
N LYS A 361 -7.45 -16.15 9.99
CA LYS A 361 -8.54 -15.70 9.11
C LYS A 361 -8.10 -15.53 7.66
N LEU A 362 -6.79 -15.48 7.42
CA LEU A 362 -6.18 -15.29 6.11
C LEU A 362 -5.74 -16.59 5.46
N SER A 363 -5.71 -17.71 6.19
CA SER A 363 -5.33 -19.03 5.66
C SER A 363 -6.05 -19.38 4.36
N PRO A 364 -7.38 -19.15 4.19
CA PRO A 364 -8.06 -19.45 2.93
C PRO A 364 -7.57 -18.65 1.73
N LEU A 365 -6.92 -17.49 1.96
CA LEU A 365 -6.40 -16.58 0.94
C LEU A 365 -4.89 -16.74 0.72
N LEU A 366 -4.15 -17.20 1.72
CA LEU A 366 -2.69 -17.40 1.67
C LEU A 366 -2.28 -18.84 1.35
N GLU A 367 -3.14 -19.84 1.58
CA GLU A 367 -2.89 -21.25 1.24
C GLU A 367 -3.26 -21.58 -0.23
N THR A 368 -4.01 -20.70 -0.89
CA THR A 368 -4.37 -20.80 -2.32
C THR A 368 -3.44 -20.01 -3.26
N THR A 369 -2.44 -19.33 -2.72
CA THR A 369 -1.34 -18.68 -3.45
C THR A 369 -0.03 -19.37 -3.15
#